data_AF-A0A9E0WQP9-F1
#
_entry.id   AF-A0A9E0WQP9-F1
#
_cell.length_a   1.000
_cell.length_b   1.000
_cell.length_c   1.000
_cell.angle_alpha   90.00
_cell.angle_beta   90.00
_cell.angle_gamma   90.00
#
_symmetry.space_group_name_H-M   'P 1'
#
loop_
_entity.id
_entity.type
_entity.pdbx_description
1 polymer ?
#
loop_
_entity_poly.entity_id
_entity_poly.type
_entity_poly.pdbx_seq_one_letter_code
_entity_poly.pdbx_strand_id
1 'polypeptide(L)'
;KTVRNHSATHLMHKALREVLGAHVQQKGSLVNAERTRFDFAHNGPMTDEQIRQVETIVNAEVLANAATQARVMAIDDAQKSGAMMLFGEKYGDEVRVLDIGSSRELCGGTHVQRTGDIGLFKVVAESGVAAGVRRIEAITGDNALAYLQSLEATVNQVAGTLKALPSELGARIGGVLDQIKSLEKELAGIKGKLASAQGDELLAQVVDVKGIKVLAATLEGADAKALRDTVDKLKDKLKSAAIVLAAVEGGKVQLAAGVTADNIGKVKAGDLVNFVAQQVGGKGGGKPDMAMAGGTDPSGLPKALQGVSAWVAEKV
;
A
#
# COMPACT_ATOMS: atom_id res chain seq x y z
N LYS A 1 31.78 15.43 11.07
CA LYS A 1 30.63 14.52 10.86
C LYS A 1 31.04 13.05 10.79
N THR A 2 31.97 12.66 9.90
CA THR A 2 32.47 11.26 9.80
C THR A 2 32.92 10.68 11.14
N VAL A 3 33.64 11.46 11.95
CA VAL A 3 34.08 11.08 13.31
C VAL A 3 32.92 10.65 14.22
N ARG A 4 31.77 11.34 14.16
CA ARG A 4 30.57 11.02 14.95
C ARG A 4 29.96 9.70 14.49
N ASN A 5 29.76 9.55 13.18
CA ASN A 5 29.21 8.31 12.60
C ASN A 5 30.13 7.10 12.85
N HIS A 6 31.46 7.28 12.80
CA HIS A 6 32.42 6.22 13.12
C HIS A 6 32.27 5.80 14.58
N SER A 7 32.30 6.77 15.49
CA SER A 7 32.18 6.52 16.93
C SER A 7 30.87 5.82 17.29
N ALA A 8 29.76 6.24 16.69
CA ALA A 8 28.46 5.59 16.87
C ALA A 8 28.40 4.16 16.32
N THR A 9 29.22 3.82 15.32
CA THR A 9 29.27 2.46 14.77
C THR A 9 29.74 1.45 15.81
N HIS A 10 30.71 1.81 16.65
CA HIS A 10 31.21 0.95 17.74
C HIS A 10 30.15 0.71 18.83
N LEU A 11 29.42 1.76 19.22
CA LEU A 11 28.33 1.65 20.18
C LEU A 11 27.15 0.86 19.59
N MET A 12 26.82 1.09 18.32
CA MET A 12 25.77 0.36 17.61
C MET A 12 26.11 -1.12 17.46
N HIS A 13 27.36 -1.47 17.13
CA HIS A 13 27.78 -2.87 17.04
C HIS A 13 27.66 -3.59 18.38
N LYS A 14 28.09 -2.94 19.47
CA LYS A 14 27.91 -3.44 20.83
C LYS A 14 26.42 -3.65 21.15
N ALA A 15 25.59 -2.63 20.91
CA ALA A 15 24.14 -2.69 21.17
C ALA A 15 23.44 -3.79 20.35
N LEU A 16 23.81 -3.99 19.08
CA LEU A 16 23.28 -5.08 18.27
C LEU A 16 23.59 -6.45 18.89
N ARG A 17 24.80 -6.65 19.41
CA ARG A 17 25.19 -7.90 20.08
C ARG A 17 24.45 -8.12 21.39
N GLU A 18 24.14 -7.06 22.13
CA GLU A 18 23.35 -7.14 23.37
C GLU A 18 21.89 -7.47 23.09
N VAL A 19 21.28 -6.82 22.09
CA VAL A 19 19.85 -7.00 21.76
C VAL A 19 19.59 -8.29 21.00
N LEU A 20 20.44 -8.61 20.02
CA LEU A 20 20.21 -9.75 19.12
C LEU A 20 20.98 -11.00 19.55
N GLY A 21 22.11 -10.85 20.23
CA GLY A 21 22.96 -11.94 20.69
C GLY A 21 24.38 -11.94 20.11
N ALA A 22 25.24 -12.78 20.70
CA ALA A 22 26.67 -12.83 20.41
C ALA A 22 27.02 -13.35 19.00
N HIS A 23 26.06 -13.88 18.24
CA HIS A 23 26.25 -14.31 16.85
C HIS A 23 26.34 -13.15 15.86
N VAL A 24 25.93 -11.95 16.26
CA VAL A 24 26.09 -10.74 15.43
C VAL A 24 27.58 -10.51 15.18
N GLN A 25 27.97 -10.65 13.92
CA GLN A 25 29.33 -10.42 13.45
C GLN A 25 29.30 -9.47 12.26
N GLN A 26 30.22 -8.52 12.23
CA GLN A 26 30.39 -7.63 11.09
C GLN A 26 30.66 -8.42 9.79
N LYS A 27 29.95 -8.05 8.72
CA LYS A 27 30.13 -8.52 7.34
C LYS A 27 30.48 -7.39 6.38
N GLY A 28 30.32 -6.14 6.80
CA GLY A 28 30.69 -4.96 6.04
C GLY A 28 30.42 -3.69 6.83
N SER A 29 31.16 -2.63 6.55
CA SER A 29 30.91 -1.32 7.15
C SER A 29 31.24 -0.21 6.16
N LEU A 30 30.48 0.88 6.21
CA LEU A 30 30.80 2.12 5.53
C LEU A 30 30.46 3.27 6.46
N VAL A 31 31.40 4.19 6.62
CA VAL A 31 31.22 5.40 7.42
C VAL A 31 31.62 6.59 6.57
N ASN A 32 30.71 7.55 6.41
CA ASN A 32 30.99 8.82 5.75
C ASN A 32 30.37 9.99 6.53
N ALA A 33 30.42 11.20 5.95
CA ALA A 33 29.90 12.40 6.60
C ALA A 33 28.37 12.43 6.72
N GLU A 34 27.65 11.62 5.95
CA GLU A 34 26.19 11.59 5.88
C GLU A 34 25.62 10.53 6.82
N ARG A 35 26.19 9.32 6.83
CA ARG A 35 25.68 8.17 7.56
C ARG A 35 26.74 7.15 7.94
N THR A 36 26.37 6.23 8.82
CA THR A 36 27.02 4.93 8.99
C THR A 36 26.10 3.83 8.46
N ARG A 37 26.71 2.81 7.84
CA ARG A 37 26.08 1.61 7.32
C ARG A 37 26.85 0.42 7.87
N PHE A 38 26.15 -0.50 8.51
CA PHE A 38 26.75 -1.67 9.14
C PHE A 38 26.03 -2.93 8.71
N ASP A 39 26.77 -3.85 8.10
CA ASP A 39 26.28 -5.14 7.64
C ASP A 39 26.70 -6.20 8.65
N PHE A 40 25.78 -7.04 9.08
CA PHE A 40 26.00 -8.01 10.15
C PHE A 40 25.29 -9.35 9.91
N ALA A 41 25.84 -10.41 10.48
CA ALA A 41 25.23 -11.74 10.46
C ALA A 41 24.01 -11.80 11.37
N HIS A 42 22.83 -12.07 10.79
CA HIS A 42 21.59 -12.29 11.53
C HIS A 42 20.54 -12.99 10.66
N ASN A 43 19.80 -13.93 11.25
CA ASN A 43 18.78 -14.70 10.56
C ASN A 43 17.42 -14.01 10.68
N GLY A 44 17.07 -13.20 9.67
CA GLY A 44 15.77 -12.54 9.57
C GLY A 44 15.81 -11.03 9.81
N PRO A 45 14.70 -10.32 9.57
CA PRO A 45 14.58 -8.90 9.87
C PRO A 45 14.57 -8.64 11.38
N MET A 46 15.14 -7.50 11.77
CA MET A 46 14.95 -7.00 13.13
C MET A 46 13.50 -6.56 13.32
N THR A 47 12.95 -6.76 14.51
CA THR A 47 11.66 -6.16 14.87
C THR A 47 11.83 -4.68 15.18
N ASP A 48 10.76 -3.89 15.03
CA ASP A 48 10.79 -2.47 15.39
C ASP A 48 11.18 -2.25 16.86
N GLU A 49 10.84 -3.19 17.73
CA GLU A 49 11.22 -3.14 19.15
C GLU A 49 12.72 -3.35 19.35
N GLN A 50 13.33 -4.31 18.63
CA GLN A 50 14.77 -4.51 18.65
C GLN A 50 15.52 -3.28 18.12
N ILE A 51 15.02 -2.66 17.04
CA ILE A 51 15.59 -1.43 16.50
C ILE A 51 15.53 -0.31 17.55
N ARG A 52 14.37 -0.12 18.20
CA ARG A 52 14.23 0.87 19.29
C ARG A 52 15.14 0.60 20.47
N GLN A 53 15.34 -0.66 20.85
CA GLN A 53 16.26 -1.03 21.93
C GLN A 53 17.71 -0.69 21.57
N VAL A 54 18.15 -0.97 20.34
CA VAL A 54 19.47 -0.55 19.85
C VAL A 54 19.62 0.96 19.92
N GLU A 55 18.64 1.73 19.43
CA GLU A 55 18.66 3.20 19.53
C GLU A 55 18.74 3.68 20.99
N THR A 56 18.01 3.04 21.89
CA THR A 56 17.99 3.39 23.32
C THR A 56 19.35 3.18 23.97
N ILE A 57 19.98 2.02 23.74
CA ILE A 57 21.29 1.69 24.30
C ILE A 57 22.35 2.68 23.79
N VAL A 58 22.41 2.91 22.47
CA VAL A 58 23.41 3.81 21.89
C VAL A 58 23.22 5.24 22.40
N ASN A 59 21.99 5.75 22.47
CA ASN A 59 21.75 7.10 22.98
C ASN A 59 22.02 7.21 24.49
N ALA A 60 21.82 6.15 25.28
CA ALA A 60 22.21 6.13 26.69
C ALA A 60 23.74 6.27 26.85
N GLU A 61 24.52 5.58 26.03
CA GLU A 61 25.99 5.70 25.99
C GLU A 61 26.44 7.11 25.57
N VAL A 62 25.76 7.72 24.59
CA VAL A 62 25.98 9.12 24.20
C VAL A 62 25.74 10.06 25.38
N LEU A 63 24.60 9.91 26.06
CA LEU A 63 24.21 10.77 27.19
C LEU A 63 25.13 10.59 28.41
N ALA A 64 25.70 9.40 28.61
CA ALA A 64 26.69 9.16 29.66
C ALA A 64 27.99 9.98 29.46
N ASN A 65 28.25 10.45 28.24
CA ASN A 65 29.34 11.35 27.89
C ASN A 65 30.74 10.86 28.35
N ALA A 66 30.95 9.54 28.28
CA ALA A 66 32.18 8.89 28.69
C ALA A 66 33.37 9.34 27.83
N ALA A 67 34.56 9.46 28.44
CA ALA A 67 35.77 9.76 27.71
C ALA A 67 36.17 8.58 26.81
N THR A 68 36.56 8.89 25.58
CA THR A 68 37.09 7.92 24.62
C THR A 68 38.58 7.78 24.82
N GLN A 69 39.09 6.55 24.89
CA GLN A 69 40.52 6.28 25.04
C GLN A 69 41.01 5.43 23.87
N ALA A 70 42.13 5.84 23.27
CA ALA A 70 42.80 5.03 22.26
C ALA A 70 44.26 4.80 22.67
N ARG A 71 44.73 3.57 22.49
CA ARG A 71 46.10 3.16 22.84
C ARG A 71 46.62 2.13 21.83
N VAL A 72 47.89 2.22 21.51
CA VAL A 72 48.60 1.22 20.70
C VAL A 72 49.24 0.20 21.66
N MET A 73 49.07 -1.08 21.37
CA MET A 73 49.65 -2.16 22.17
C MET A 73 49.87 -3.42 21.31
N ALA A 74 50.62 -4.37 21.84
CA ALA A 74 50.79 -5.69 21.23
C ALA A 74 49.43 -6.40 21.08
N ILE A 75 49.27 -7.15 19.98
CA ILE A 75 48.02 -7.86 19.67
C ILE A 75 47.60 -8.83 20.78
N ASP A 76 48.56 -9.51 21.41
CA ASP A 76 48.31 -10.44 22.51
C ASP A 76 47.72 -9.74 23.74
N ASP A 77 48.18 -8.52 24.04
CA ASP A 77 47.67 -7.75 25.17
C ASP A 77 46.30 -7.13 24.85
N ALA A 78 46.06 -6.77 23.58
CA ALA A 78 44.75 -6.34 23.13
C ALA A 78 43.71 -7.46 23.29
N GLN A 79 44.05 -8.70 22.93
CA GLN A 79 43.19 -9.87 23.13
C GLN A 79 42.88 -10.10 24.62
N LYS A 80 43.90 -10.05 25.50
CA LYS A 80 43.71 -10.17 26.95
C LYS A 80 42.84 -9.06 27.54
N SER A 81 42.85 -7.88 26.95
CA SER A 81 42.00 -6.75 27.38
C SER A 81 40.51 -6.92 27.05
N GLY A 82 40.15 -7.99 26.34
CA GLY A 82 38.79 -8.24 25.87
C GLY A 82 38.41 -7.43 24.64
N ALA A 83 39.40 -6.86 23.92
CA ALA A 83 39.14 -6.08 22.72
C ALA A 83 38.61 -6.96 21.59
N MET A 84 37.51 -6.53 20.99
CA MET A 84 36.95 -7.21 19.85
C MET A 84 37.80 -6.97 18.61
N MET A 85 38.22 -8.06 17.98
CA MET A 85 38.83 -8.04 16.66
C MET A 85 37.72 -8.06 15.60
N LEU A 86 37.81 -7.16 14.63
CA LEU A 86 36.91 -7.17 13.48
C LEU A 86 37.24 -8.36 12.58
N PHE A 87 36.19 -9.08 12.17
CA PHE A 87 36.30 -10.29 11.37
C PHE A 87 36.82 -10.00 9.95
N GLY A 88 37.81 -10.76 9.49
CA GLY A 88 38.35 -10.67 8.13
C GLY A 88 39.53 -9.71 7.93
N GLU A 89 39.90 -8.96 8.96
CA GLU A 89 41.05 -8.06 8.93
C GLU A 89 42.36 -8.78 9.26
N LYS A 90 43.46 -8.34 8.63
CA LYS A 90 44.82 -8.79 8.97
C LYS A 90 45.46 -7.75 9.89
N TYR A 91 45.92 -8.19 11.05
CA TYR A 91 46.56 -7.34 12.05
C TYR A 91 48.07 -7.57 12.06
N GLY A 92 48.83 -6.50 12.32
CA GLY A 92 50.27 -6.59 12.62
C GLY A 92 50.52 -6.90 14.10
N ASP A 93 51.80 -6.87 14.50
CA ASP A 93 52.21 -7.17 15.88
C ASP A 93 51.69 -6.13 16.89
N GLU A 94 51.50 -4.88 16.44
CA GLU A 94 50.87 -3.80 17.21
C GLU A 94 49.53 -3.38 16.62
N VAL A 95 48.55 -3.14 17.50
CA VAL A 95 47.19 -2.74 17.14
C VAL A 95 46.73 -1.55 17.98
N ARG A 96 45.85 -0.72 17.39
CA ARG A 96 45.19 0.39 18.10
C ARG A 96 43.87 -0.09 18.71
N VAL A 97 43.80 -0.14 20.03
CA VAL A 97 42.59 -0.44 20.81
C VAL A 97 41.86 0.86 21.12
N LEU A 98 40.56 0.89 20.82
CA LEU A 98 39.64 1.96 21.15
C LEU A 98 38.68 1.51 22.24
N ASP A 99 38.62 2.26 23.33
CA ASP A 99 37.56 2.20 24.34
C ASP A 99 36.61 3.39 24.14
N ILE A 100 35.34 3.11 23.89
CA ILE A 100 34.28 4.11 23.75
C ILE A 100 33.00 3.60 24.42
N GLY A 101 32.60 4.26 25.51
CA GLY A 101 31.47 3.78 26.33
C GLY A 101 31.71 2.35 26.80
N SER A 102 30.71 1.48 26.62
CA SER A 102 30.80 0.03 26.86
C SER A 102 31.49 -0.79 25.75
N SER A 103 31.93 -0.15 24.66
CA SER A 103 32.59 -0.82 23.54
C SER A 103 34.12 -0.74 23.64
N ARG A 104 34.78 -1.87 23.33
CA ARG A 104 36.24 -2.00 23.26
C ARG A 104 36.60 -2.81 22.01
N GLU A 105 37.16 -2.15 21.00
CA GLU A 105 37.40 -2.74 19.68
C GLU A 105 38.75 -2.31 19.10
N LEU A 106 39.30 -3.11 18.19
CA LEU A 106 40.44 -2.69 17.37
C LEU A 106 39.96 -1.75 16.27
N CYS A 107 40.46 -0.52 16.27
CA CYS A 107 40.11 0.45 15.23
C CYS A 107 41.20 1.49 14.98
N GLY A 108 41.66 1.59 13.73
CA GLY A 108 42.63 2.59 13.27
C GLY A 108 42.02 3.94 12.88
N GLY A 109 40.69 4.10 12.96
CA GLY A 109 39.99 5.30 12.51
C GLY A 109 40.02 6.47 13.48
N THR A 110 39.35 7.55 13.08
CA THR A 110 39.14 8.75 13.90
C THR A 110 37.88 8.62 14.75
N HIS A 111 37.96 9.04 16.01
CA HIS A 111 36.87 8.95 16.99
C HIS A 111 36.69 10.27 17.74
N VAL A 112 35.51 10.43 18.34
CA VAL A 112 35.19 11.55 19.22
C VAL A 112 36.06 11.51 20.49
N GLN A 113 36.17 12.64 21.19
CA GLN A 113 36.87 12.67 22.48
C GLN A 113 35.97 12.14 23.60
N ARG A 114 34.66 12.41 23.51
CA ARG A 114 33.66 11.87 24.43
C ARG A 114 32.43 11.38 23.68
N THR A 115 31.72 10.40 24.24
CA THR A 115 30.51 9.83 23.60
C THR A 115 29.43 10.89 23.36
N GLY A 116 29.36 11.96 24.17
CA GLY A 116 28.43 13.06 23.98
C GLY A 116 28.66 13.87 22.70
N ASP A 117 29.89 13.90 22.17
CA ASP A 117 30.22 14.65 20.94
C ASP A 117 29.57 14.03 19.69
N ILE A 118 29.06 12.79 19.80
CA ILE A 118 28.29 12.09 18.76
C ILE A 118 26.97 12.83 18.49
N GLY A 119 26.33 13.34 19.54
CA GLY A 119 24.95 13.83 19.50
C GLY A 119 23.93 12.71 19.29
N LEU A 120 22.69 13.06 18.98
CA LEU A 120 21.59 12.10 18.76
C LEU A 120 21.98 11.04 17.73
N PHE A 121 21.77 9.78 18.06
CA PHE A 121 21.86 8.63 17.15
C PHE A 121 20.46 8.20 16.70
N LYS A 122 20.27 8.03 15.39
CA LYS A 122 18.99 7.58 14.81
C LYS A 122 19.23 6.54 13.73
N VAL A 123 18.57 5.38 13.85
CA VAL A 123 18.46 4.37 12.80
C VAL A 123 17.44 4.87 11.77
N VAL A 124 17.82 4.85 10.50
CA VAL A 124 17.00 5.33 9.37
C VAL A 124 16.58 4.20 8.43
N ALA A 125 17.29 3.08 8.43
CA ALA A 125 16.91 1.92 7.65
C ALA A 125 17.45 0.61 8.25
N GLU A 126 16.70 -0.46 8.05
CA GLU A 126 17.11 -1.84 8.28
C GLU A 126 16.62 -2.69 7.10
N SER A 127 17.49 -3.53 6.53
CA SER A 127 17.16 -4.33 5.34
C SER A 127 18.04 -5.58 5.20
N GLY A 128 17.55 -6.57 4.44
CA GLY A 128 18.35 -7.75 4.07
C GLY A 128 19.23 -7.49 2.85
N VAL A 129 20.48 -7.93 2.89
CA VAL A 129 21.44 -7.75 1.78
C VAL A 129 21.82 -9.07 1.12
N ALA A 130 21.91 -10.15 1.91
CA ALA A 130 22.16 -11.50 1.43
C ALA A 130 21.55 -12.51 2.43
N ALA A 131 21.56 -13.80 2.07
CA ALA A 131 21.13 -14.85 3.00
C ALA A 131 21.95 -14.79 4.30
N GLY A 132 21.27 -14.64 5.43
CA GLY A 132 21.89 -14.52 6.75
C GLY A 132 22.63 -13.20 7.03
N VAL A 133 22.51 -12.18 6.16
CA VAL A 133 23.17 -10.88 6.32
C VAL A 133 22.16 -9.75 6.27
N ARG A 134 22.18 -8.92 7.33
CA ARG A 134 21.34 -7.73 7.49
C ARG A 134 22.20 -6.48 7.41
N ARG A 135 21.58 -5.36 7.06
CA ARG A 135 22.17 -4.02 7.02
C ARG A 135 21.33 -3.10 7.86
N ILE A 136 22.00 -2.36 8.75
CA ILE A 136 21.43 -1.26 9.49
C ILE A 136 22.14 0.04 9.10
N GLU A 137 21.38 1.09 8.86
CA GLU A 137 21.88 2.42 8.54
C GLU A 137 21.42 3.42 9.60
N ALA A 138 22.35 4.25 10.03
CA ALA A 138 22.10 5.23 11.07
C ALA A 138 22.82 6.55 10.78
N ILE A 139 22.31 7.61 11.37
CA ILE A 139 22.82 8.98 11.27
C ILE A 139 23.01 9.57 12.66
N THR A 140 23.92 10.54 12.78
CA THR A 140 24.27 11.16 14.05
C THR A 140 24.25 12.69 14.00
N GLY A 141 24.10 13.32 15.16
CA GLY A 141 24.23 14.76 15.36
C GLY A 141 23.32 15.57 14.43
N ASP A 142 23.88 16.56 13.73
CA ASP A 142 23.12 17.47 12.87
C ASP A 142 22.35 16.78 11.74
N ASN A 143 22.84 15.64 11.25
CA ASN A 143 22.11 14.88 10.22
C ASN A 143 20.86 14.23 10.83
N ALA A 144 20.96 13.70 12.05
CA ALA A 144 19.81 13.16 12.78
C ALA A 144 18.80 14.27 13.13
N LEU A 145 19.27 15.46 13.52
CA LEU A 145 18.41 16.61 13.76
C LEU A 145 17.66 17.03 12.49
N ALA A 146 18.36 17.18 11.36
CA ALA A 146 17.74 17.54 10.08
C ALA A 146 16.71 16.50 9.62
N TYR A 147 16.97 15.22 9.86
CA TYR A 147 16.02 14.14 9.59
C TYR A 147 14.76 14.24 10.46
N LEU A 148 14.90 14.50 11.76
CA LEU A 148 13.74 14.69 12.63
C LEU A 148 12.91 15.92 12.24
N GLN A 149 13.56 17.02 11.90
CA GLN A 149 12.88 18.24 11.45
C GLN A 149 12.11 18.03 10.14
N SER A 150 12.61 17.20 9.22
CA SER A 150 11.87 16.88 7.99
C SER A 150 10.65 15.98 8.24
N LEU A 151 10.75 15.04 9.18
CA LEU A 151 9.60 14.26 9.65
C LEU A 151 8.55 15.15 10.33
N GLU A 152 8.99 16.03 11.23
CA GLU A 152 8.10 16.99 11.90
C GLU A 152 7.38 17.90 10.90
N ALA A 153 8.10 18.45 9.92
CA ALA A 153 7.53 19.26 8.85
C ALA A 153 6.46 18.49 8.06
N THR A 154 6.74 17.22 7.72
CA THR A 154 5.79 16.36 7.00
C THR A 154 4.52 16.12 7.82
N VAL A 155 4.67 15.78 9.09
CA VAL A 155 3.54 15.56 10.02
C VAL A 155 2.70 16.84 10.16
N ASN A 156 3.35 17.99 10.34
CA ASN A 156 2.67 19.28 10.47
C ASN A 156 1.94 19.68 9.18
N GLN A 157 2.50 19.40 8.00
CA GLN A 157 1.84 19.67 6.72
C GLN A 157 0.56 18.84 6.54
N VAL A 158 0.60 17.55 6.90
CA VAL A 158 -0.58 16.68 6.85
C VAL A 158 -1.63 17.14 7.87
N ALA A 159 -1.20 17.49 9.08
CA ALA A 159 -2.08 18.01 10.14
C ALA A 159 -2.78 19.30 9.70
N GLY A 160 -2.03 20.23 9.10
CA GLY A 160 -2.57 21.47 8.53
C GLY A 160 -3.60 21.23 7.42
N THR A 161 -3.36 20.25 6.55
CA THR A 161 -4.30 19.87 5.47
C THR A 161 -5.64 19.39 6.04
N LEU A 162 -5.59 18.64 7.14
CA LEU A 162 -6.77 18.11 7.82
C LEU A 162 -7.39 19.08 8.85
N LYS A 163 -6.77 20.26 9.03
CA LYS A 163 -7.09 21.25 10.07
C LYS A 163 -7.15 20.64 11.48
N ALA A 164 -6.15 19.82 11.80
CA ALA A 164 -6.05 19.10 13.08
C ALA A 164 -4.66 19.29 13.70
N LEU A 165 -4.51 18.92 14.97
CA LEU A 165 -3.20 18.82 15.61
C LEU A 165 -2.49 17.51 15.19
N PRO A 166 -1.15 17.46 15.19
CA PRO A 166 -0.39 16.22 14.94
C PRO A 166 -0.85 15.03 15.79
N SER A 167 -1.19 15.27 17.06
CA SER A 167 -1.67 14.25 18.00
C SER A 167 -3.04 13.68 17.62
N GLU A 168 -3.84 14.42 16.84
CA GLU A 168 -5.20 14.05 16.44
C GLU A 168 -5.26 13.43 15.05
N LEU A 169 -4.13 13.40 14.32
CA LEU A 169 -4.05 12.94 12.94
C LEU A 169 -4.68 11.57 12.72
N GLY A 170 -4.37 10.60 13.59
CA GLY A 170 -4.92 9.24 13.49
C GLY A 170 -6.45 9.23 13.53
N ALA A 171 -7.04 9.92 14.50
CA ALA A 171 -8.50 10.02 14.63
C ALA A 171 -9.12 10.78 13.45
N ARG A 172 -8.48 11.86 12.98
CA ARG A 172 -8.98 12.67 11.86
C ARG A 172 -8.95 11.90 10.55
N ILE A 173 -7.89 11.15 10.28
CA ILE A 173 -7.80 10.26 9.11
C ILE A 173 -8.87 9.18 9.19
N GLY A 174 -9.05 8.54 10.35
CA GLY A 174 -10.12 7.55 10.56
C GLY A 174 -11.51 8.12 10.24
N GLY A 175 -11.82 9.31 10.77
CA GLY A 175 -13.09 9.98 10.51
C GLY A 175 -13.32 10.31 9.03
N VAL A 176 -12.29 10.75 8.30
CA VAL A 176 -12.38 10.99 6.85
C VAL A 176 -12.65 9.69 6.09
N LEU A 177 -11.96 8.59 6.44
CA LEU A 177 -12.15 7.29 5.79
C LEU A 177 -13.56 6.73 6.03
N ASP A 178 -14.10 6.91 7.23
CA ASP A 178 -15.46 6.48 7.56
C ASP A 178 -16.52 7.35 6.86
N GLN A 179 -16.27 8.66 6.75
CA GLN A 179 -17.12 9.57 5.97
C GLN A 179 -17.14 9.17 4.49
N ILE A 180 -15.99 8.80 3.90
CA ILE A 180 -15.91 8.31 2.51
C ILE A 180 -16.79 7.07 2.34
N LYS A 181 -16.67 6.06 3.22
CA LYS A 181 -17.51 4.85 3.16
C LYS A 181 -19.00 5.16 3.31
N SER A 182 -19.36 6.11 4.18
CA SER A 182 -20.76 6.53 4.35
C SER A 182 -21.30 7.18 3.07
N LEU A 183 -20.53 8.11 2.48
CA LEU A 183 -20.89 8.78 1.24
C LEU A 183 -21.02 7.79 0.07
N GLU A 184 -20.13 6.80 -0.04
CA GLU A 184 -20.23 5.74 -1.05
C GLU A 184 -21.53 4.93 -0.89
N LYS A 185 -21.90 4.58 0.35
CA LYS A 185 -23.13 3.86 0.66
C LYS A 185 -24.37 4.69 0.34
N GLU A 186 -24.38 5.97 0.70
CA GLU A 186 -25.47 6.90 0.38
C GLU A 186 -25.62 7.08 -1.12
N LEU A 187 -24.51 7.25 -1.85
CA LEU A 187 -24.49 7.37 -3.30
C LEU A 187 -25.06 6.12 -3.98
N ALA A 188 -24.68 4.93 -3.54
CA ALA A 188 -25.26 3.68 -4.02
C ALA A 188 -26.77 3.60 -3.73
N GLY A 189 -27.21 4.05 -2.55
CA GLY A 189 -28.62 4.12 -2.17
C GLY A 189 -29.43 5.08 -3.07
N ILE A 190 -28.88 6.26 -3.37
CA ILE A 190 -29.51 7.24 -4.26
C ILE A 190 -29.59 6.71 -5.69
N LYS A 191 -28.50 6.15 -6.22
CA LYS A 191 -28.48 5.49 -7.55
C LYS A 191 -29.55 4.40 -7.64
N GLY A 192 -29.68 3.57 -6.61
CA GLY A 192 -30.71 2.52 -6.56
C GLY A 192 -32.15 3.06 -6.55
N LYS A 193 -32.42 4.15 -5.81
CA LYS A 193 -33.74 4.81 -5.81
C LYS A 193 -34.07 5.41 -7.17
N LEU A 194 -33.10 6.09 -7.80
CA LEU A 194 -33.25 6.68 -9.13
C LEU A 194 -33.56 5.62 -10.18
N ALA A 195 -32.80 4.52 -10.19
CA ALA A 195 -33.04 3.40 -11.11
C ALA A 195 -34.44 2.78 -10.92
N SER A 196 -34.90 2.66 -9.68
CA SER A 196 -36.25 2.14 -9.40
C SER A 196 -37.35 3.07 -9.90
N ALA A 197 -37.20 4.39 -9.74
CA ALA A 197 -38.17 5.37 -10.22
C ALA A 197 -38.23 5.39 -11.76
N GLN A 198 -37.07 5.40 -12.42
CA GLN A 198 -37.00 5.31 -13.88
C GLN A 198 -37.59 3.99 -14.39
N GLY A 199 -37.34 2.86 -13.72
CA GLY A 199 -37.93 1.57 -14.09
C GLY A 199 -39.46 1.59 -14.18
N ASP A 200 -40.13 2.33 -13.31
CA ASP A 200 -41.60 2.46 -13.36
C ASP A 200 -42.07 3.27 -14.58
N GLU A 201 -41.33 4.32 -14.96
CA GLU A 201 -41.58 5.09 -16.19
C GLU A 201 -41.30 4.26 -17.45
N LEU A 202 -40.28 3.38 -17.41
CA LEU A 202 -39.91 2.52 -18.54
C LEU A 202 -41.00 1.50 -18.91
N LEU A 203 -41.94 1.19 -18.00
CA LEU A 203 -43.08 0.35 -18.33
C LEU A 203 -43.95 0.94 -19.46
N ALA A 204 -43.94 2.27 -19.63
CA ALA A 204 -44.64 2.93 -20.73
C ALA A 204 -43.96 2.74 -22.11
N GLN A 205 -42.71 2.28 -22.15
CA GLN A 205 -41.92 2.07 -23.37
C GLN A 205 -41.92 0.61 -23.85
N VAL A 206 -42.69 -0.25 -23.18
CA VAL A 206 -42.78 -1.68 -23.50
C VAL A 206 -43.51 -1.89 -24.82
N VAL A 207 -42.94 -2.72 -25.70
CA VAL A 207 -43.52 -3.11 -26.99
C VAL A 207 -43.88 -4.58 -26.96
N ASP A 208 -45.10 -4.94 -27.38
CA ASP A 208 -45.48 -6.34 -27.55
C ASP A 208 -44.97 -6.88 -28.89
N VAL A 209 -44.19 -7.95 -28.84
CA VAL A 209 -43.67 -8.65 -30.02
C VAL A 209 -44.11 -10.12 -29.95
N LYS A 210 -45.14 -10.47 -30.71
CA LYS A 210 -45.69 -11.84 -30.81
C LYS A 210 -46.02 -12.43 -29.41
N GLY A 211 -46.55 -11.61 -28.49
CA GLY A 211 -46.91 -12.01 -27.14
C GLY A 211 -45.77 -11.94 -26.11
N ILE A 212 -44.57 -11.49 -26.49
CA ILE A 212 -43.45 -11.23 -25.60
C ILE A 212 -43.32 -9.72 -25.39
N LYS A 213 -43.29 -9.26 -24.14
CA LYS A 213 -43.07 -7.86 -23.81
C LYS A 213 -41.59 -7.50 -23.92
N VAL A 214 -41.23 -6.68 -24.90
CA VAL A 214 -39.85 -6.26 -25.15
C VAL A 214 -39.64 -4.86 -24.59
N LEU A 215 -38.56 -4.67 -23.83
CA LEU A 215 -38.14 -3.37 -23.32
C LEU A 215 -36.65 -3.16 -23.59
N ALA A 216 -36.30 -2.08 -24.27
CA ALA A 216 -34.93 -1.67 -24.52
C ALA A 216 -34.79 -0.19 -24.16
N ALA A 217 -34.05 0.12 -23.11
CA ALA A 217 -33.96 1.49 -22.59
C ALA A 217 -32.62 1.81 -21.94
N THR A 218 -32.35 3.11 -21.80
CA THR A 218 -31.19 3.61 -21.04
C THR A 218 -31.66 4.07 -19.67
N LEU A 219 -30.96 3.65 -18.63
CA LEU A 219 -31.10 4.12 -17.25
C LEU A 219 -29.96 5.09 -16.93
N GLU A 220 -30.31 6.32 -16.58
CA GLU A 220 -29.31 7.35 -16.26
C GLU A 220 -28.77 7.16 -14.84
N GLY A 221 -27.44 7.22 -14.70
CA GLY A 221 -26.77 7.13 -13.41
C GLY A 221 -26.81 5.75 -12.74
N ALA A 222 -27.32 4.73 -13.41
CA ALA A 222 -27.31 3.36 -12.92
C ALA A 222 -25.92 2.70 -13.06
N ASP A 223 -25.52 1.93 -12.05
CA ASP A 223 -24.37 1.04 -12.13
C ASP A 223 -24.81 -0.39 -12.52
N ALA A 224 -23.84 -1.28 -12.72
CA ALA A 224 -24.09 -2.68 -13.11
C ALA A 224 -25.01 -3.44 -12.14
N LYS A 225 -25.00 -3.07 -10.85
CA LYS A 225 -25.88 -3.68 -9.86
C LYS A 225 -27.29 -3.14 -10.02
N ALA A 226 -27.45 -1.83 -10.09
CA ALA A 226 -28.75 -1.17 -10.30
C ALA A 226 -29.42 -1.62 -11.60
N LEU A 227 -28.65 -1.79 -12.68
CA LEU A 227 -29.15 -2.35 -13.95
C LEU A 227 -29.74 -3.75 -13.75
N ARG A 228 -28.97 -4.67 -13.15
CA ARG A 228 -29.41 -6.05 -12.89
C ARG A 228 -30.66 -6.09 -12.01
N ASP A 229 -30.64 -5.35 -10.89
CA ASP A 229 -31.75 -5.30 -9.94
C ASP A 229 -33.02 -4.73 -10.61
N THR A 230 -32.88 -3.76 -11.52
CA THR A 230 -34.00 -3.18 -12.27
C THR A 230 -34.54 -4.15 -13.32
N VAL A 231 -33.67 -4.87 -14.03
CA VAL A 231 -34.09 -5.94 -14.96
C VAL A 231 -34.91 -7.00 -14.23
N ASP A 232 -34.45 -7.47 -13.05
CA ASP A 232 -35.18 -8.47 -12.26
C ASP A 232 -36.57 -7.96 -11.84
N LYS A 233 -36.65 -6.74 -11.30
CA LYS A 233 -37.94 -6.12 -10.95
C LYS A 233 -38.89 -6.00 -12.15
N LEU A 234 -38.37 -5.63 -13.32
CA LEU A 234 -39.20 -5.48 -14.51
C LEU A 234 -39.67 -6.82 -15.07
N LYS A 235 -38.85 -7.88 -15.02
CA LYS A 235 -39.30 -9.25 -15.34
C LYS A 235 -40.46 -9.67 -14.44
N ASP A 236 -40.35 -9.41 -13.13
CA ASP A 236 -41.39 -9.74 -12.16
C ASP A 236 -42.72 -9.03 -12.42
N LYS A 237 -42.66 -7.78 -12.91
CA LYS A 237 -43.85 -6.99 -13.29
C LYS A 237 -44.43 -7.42 -14.63
N LEU A 238 -43.60 -7.66 -15.64
CA LEU A 238 -44.04 -7.90 -17.02
C LEU A 238 -44.47 -9.35 -17.28
N LYS A 239 -44.06 -10.29 -16.42
CA LYS A 239 -44.38 -11.74 -16.43
C LYS A 239 -43.82 -12.54 -17.61
N SER A 240 -44.02 -12.07 -18.84
CA SER A 240 -43.45 -12.63 -20.06
C SER A 240 -42.70 -11.53 -20.82
N ALA A 241 -41.38 -11.49 -20.69
CA ALA A 241 -40.58 -10.36 -21.18
C ALA A 241 -39.15 -10.71 -21.61
N ALA A 242 -38.65 -9.89 -22.54
CA ALA A 242 -37.24 -9.80 -22.92
C ALA A 242 -36.78 -8.34 -22.76
N ILE A 243 -35.84 -8.10 -21.83
CA ILE A 243 -35.49 -6.75 -21.36
C ILE A 243 -34.00 -6.53 -21.59
N VAL A 244 -33.62 -5.37 -22.11
CA VAL A 244 -32.25 -4.86 -22.15
C VAL A 244 -32.21 -3.45 -21.58
N LEU A 245 -31.43 -3.25 -20.54
CA LEU A 245 -31.17 -1.95 -19.95
C LEU A 245 -29.71 -1.58 -20.14
N ALA A 246 -29.46 -0.31 -20.44
CA ALA A 246 -28.12 0.24 -20.61
C ALA A 246 -27.88 1.39 -19.65
N ALA A 247 -26.63 1.59 -19.22
CA ALA A 247 -26.19 2.79 -18.54
C ALA A 247 -24.85 3.26 -19.12
N VAL A 248 -24.60 4.56 -19.09
CA VAL A 248 -23.33 5.14 -19.51
C VAL A 248 -22.65 5.74 -18.29
N GLU A 249 -21.45 5.26 -17.97
CA GLU A 249 -20.66 5.73 -16.84
C GLU A 249 -19.20 5.92 -17.29
N GLY A 250 -18.67 7.13 -17.14
CA GLY A 250 -17.27 7.45 -17.48
C GLY A 250 -16.90 7.17 -18.94
N GLY A 251 -17.85 7.33 -19.88
CA GLY A 251 -17.63 7.05 -21.30
C GLY A 251 -17.68 5.57 -21.68
N LYS A 252 -18.00 4.67 -20.75
CA LYS A 252 -18.23 3.24 -21.01
C LYS A 252 -19.71 2.90 -20.89
N VAL A 253 -20.15 1.95 -21.71
CA VAL A 253 -21.52 1.42 -21.67
C VAL A 253 -21.54 0.19 -20.78
N GLN A 254 -22.51 0.11 -19.88
CA GLN A 254 -22.84 -1.10 -19.13
C GLN A 254 -24.22 -1.57 -19.58
N LEU A 255 -24.37 -2.88 -19.79
CA LEU A 255 -25.60 -3.48 -20.30
C LEU A 255 -26.02 -4.61 -19.38
N ALA A 256 -27.32 -4.71 -19.13
CA ALA A 256 -27.96 -5.86 -18.48
C ALA A 256 -29.10 -6.33 -19.36
N ALA A 257 -29.16 -7.64 -19.63
CA ALA A 257 -30.31 -8.24 -20.29
C ALA A 257 -30.91 -9.33 -19.41
N GLY A 258 -32.24 -9.43 -19.43
CA GLY A 258 -32.98 -10.48 -18.73
C GLY A 258 -34.14 -10.98 -19.56
N VAL A 259 -34.37 -12.29 -19.48
CA VAL A 259 -35.47 -12.97 -20.18
C VAL A 259 -36.23 -13.82 -19.17
N THR A 260 -37.56 -13.77 -19.23
CA THR A 260 -38.44 -14.57 -18.35
C THR A 260 -38.40 -16.05 -18.73
N ALA A 261 -38.65 -16.93 -17.75
CA ALA A 261 -38.42 -18.37 -17.88
C ALA A 261 -39.16 -19.04 -19.05
N ASP A 262 -40.37 -18.56 -19.36
CA ASP A 262 -41.21 -19.01 -20.47
C ASP A 262 -40.61 -18.72 -21.85
N ASN A 263 -39.71 -17.74 -21.94
CA ASN A 263 -39.10 -17.29 -23.21
C ASN A 263 -37.64 -17.74 -23.37
N ILE A 264 -36.99 -18.32 -22.35
CA ILE A 264 -35.57 -18.74 -22.40
C ILE A 264 -35.29 -19.71 -23.55
N GLY A 265 -36.25 -20.56 -23.91
CA GLY A 265 -36.12 -21.51 -25.01
C GLY A 265 -36.05 -20.85 -26.40
N LYS A 266 -36.58 -19.64 -26.54
CA LYS A 266 -36.61 -18.87 -27.80
C LYS A 266 -35.55 -17.78 -27.82
N VAL A 267 -35.42 -17.04 -26.71
CA VAL A 267 -34.51 -15.91 -26.55
C VAL A 267 -33.65 -16.12 -25.31
N LYS A 268 -32.32 -16.07 -25.46
CA LYS A 268 -31.39 -16.14 -24.33
C LYS A 268 -30.87 -14.75 -23.97
N ALA A 269 -30.83 -14.42 -22.69
CA ALA A 269 -30.30 -13.14 -22.20
C ALA A 269 -28.86 -12.88 -22.66
N GLY A 270 -28.03 -13.92 -22.70
CA GLY A 270 -26.65 -13.84 -23.21
C GLY A 270 -26.55 -13.43 -24.69
N ASP A 271 -27.47 -13.91 -25.53
CA ASP A 271 -27.48 -13.57 -26.96
C ASP A 271 -28.03 -12.15 -27.16
N LEU A 272 -29.09 -11.82 -26.40
CA LEU A 272 -29.74 -10.52 -26.40
C LEU A 272 -28.78 -9.40 -25.95
N VAL A 273 -28.02 -9.60 -24.86
CA VAL A 273 -27.05 -8.59 -24.41
C VAL A 273 -25.89 -8.46 -25.40
N ASN A 274 -25.47 -9.55 -26.05
CA ASN A 274 -24.38 -9.52 -27.02
C ASN A 274 -24.77 -8.82 -28.32
N PHE A 275 -26.03 -8.94 -28.75
CA PHE A 275 -26.54 -8.19 -29.90
C PHE A 275 -26.35 -6.69 -29.71
N VAL A 276 -26.66 -6.16 -28.51
CA VAL A 276 -26.44 -4.74 -28.19
C VAL A 276 -24.96 -4.45 -27.96
N ALA A 277 -24.25 -5.30 -27.22
CA ALA A 277 -22.84 -5.09 -26.86
C ALA A 277 -21.93 -4.96 -28.09
N GLN A 278 -22.13 -5.78 -29.12
CA GLN A 278 -21.30 -5.73 -30.34
C GLN A 278 -21.41 -4.39 -31.08
N GLN A 279 -22.58 -3.74 -30.99
CA GLN A 279 -22.83 -2.44 -31.63
C GLN A 279 -22.24 -1.27 -30.85
N VAL A 280 -21.90 -1.47 -29.58
CA VAL A 280 -21.23 -0.48 -28.71
C VAL A 280 -19.77 -0.86 -28.43
N GLY A 281 -19.15 -1.65 -29.33
CA GLY A 281 -17.74 -2.04 -29.23
C GLY A 281 -17.43 -2.93 -28.02
N GLY A 282 -18.35 -3.84 -27.69
CA GLY A 282 -18.38 -4.60 -26.45
C GLY A 282 -18.67 -6.08 -26.63
N LYS A 283 -18.55 -6.83 -25.52
CA LYS A 283 -18.96 -8.23 -25.41
C LYS A 283 -19.45 -8.51 -23.99
N GLY A 284 -20.28 -9.54 -23.86
CA GLY A 284 -20.81 -9.96 -22.57
C GLY A 284 -21.18 -11.44 -22.52
N GLY A 285 -21.72 -11.83 -21.37
CA GLY A 285 -22.10 -13.20 -21.10
C GLY A 285 -22.86 -13.31 -19.78
N GLY A 286 -23.44 -14.49 -19.55
CA GLY A 286 -24.21 -14.76 -18.34
C GLY A 286 -25.08 -15.98 -18.48
N LYS A 287 -26.04 -16.11 -17.57
CA LYS A 287 -27.00 -17.20 -17.59
C LYS A 287 -28.08 -16.93 -18.66
N PRO A 288 -28.83 -17.96 -19.09
CA PRO A 288 -29.88 -17.79 -20.10
C PRO A 288 -31.00 -16.80 -19.70
N ASP A 289 -31.23 -16.60 -18.40
CA ASP A 289 -32.25 -15.72 -17.81
C ASP A 289 -31.73 -14.32 -17.43
N MET A 290 -30.41 -14.16 -17.30
CA MET A 290 -29.76 -12.90 -16.93
C MET A 290 -28.30 -12.86 -17.42
N ALA A 291 -27.96 -11.82 -18.17
CA ALA A 291 -26.60 -11.60 -18.67
C ALA A 291 -26.19 -10.14 -18.60
N MET A 292 -24.88 -9.91 -18.53
CA MET A 292 -24.29 -8.58 -18.48
C MET A 292 -23.26 -8.41 -19.59
N ALA A 293 -23.11 -7.19 -20.08
CA ALA A 293 -22.05 -6.83 -21.01
C ALA A 293 -21.49 -5.43 -20.72
N GLY A 294 -20.31 -5.16 -21.25
CA GLY A 294 -19.71 -3.83 -21.28
C GLY A 294 -19.39 -3.43 -22.71
N GLY A 295 -19.43 -2.12 -22.98
CA GLY A 295 -19.08 -1.50 -24.25
C GLY A 295 -18.22 -0.26 -24.07
N THR A 296 -17.56 0.15 -25.14
CA THR A 296 -16.63 1.30 -25.16
C THR A 296 -17.11 2.45 -26.05
N ASP A 297 -18.20 2.26 -26.79
CA ASP A 297 -18.77 3.26 -27.68
C ASP A 297 -20.22 3.61 -27.30
N PRO A 298 -20.43 4.66 -26.48
CA PRO A 298 -21.77 5.15 -26.14
C PRO A 298 -22.55 5.71 -27.33
N SER A 299 -21.88 6.13 -28.42
CA SER A 299 -22.56 6.77 -29.56
C SER A 299 -23.42 5.79 -30.36
N GLY A 300 -23.04 4.51 -30.37
CA GLY A 300 -23.82 3.42 -30.99
C GLY A 300 -25.05 2.99 -30.19
N LEU A 301 -25.15 3.38 -28.91
CA LEU A 301 -26.16 2.86 -27.98
C LEU A 301 -27.61 3.14 -28.41
N PRO A 302 -28.00 4.37 -28.83
CA PRO A 302 -29.38 4.63 -29.24
C PRO A 302 -29.85 3.75 -30.39
N LYS A 303 -28.98 3.56 -31.40
CA LYS A 303 -29.27 2.70 -32.55
C LYS A 303 -29.33 1.23 -32.15
N ALA A 304 -28.44 0.79 -31.27
CA ALA A 304 -28.39 -0.59 -30.79
C ALA A 304 -29.66 -0.98 -30.01
N LEU A 305 -30.17 -0.08 -29.15
CA LEU A 305 -31.41 -0.32 -28.40
C LEU A 305 -32.65 -0.33 -29.29
N GLN A 306 -32.73 0.54 -30.31
CA GLN A 306 -33.85 0.53 -31.27
C GLN A 306 -33.96 -0.79 -32.06
N GLY A 307 -32.83 -1.45 -32.34
CA GLY A 307 -32.81 -2.73 -33.07
C GLY A 307 -33.28 -3.94 -32.25
N VAL A 308 -33.46 -3.81 -30.93
CA VAL A 308 -33.77 -4.95 -30.04
C VAL A 308 -35.12 -5.58 -30.36
N SER A 309 -36.16 -4.79 -30.60
CA SER A 309 -37.50 -5.30 -30.90
C SER A 309 -37.53 -6.12 -32.19
N ALA A 310 -36.88 -5.63 -33.25
CA ALA A 310 -36.74 -6.35 -34.51
C ALA A 310 -35.96 -7.66 -34.33
N TRP A 311 -34.84 -7.62 -33.59
CA TRP A 311 -34.05 -8.81 -33.32
C TRP A 311 -34.84 -9.88 -32.54
N VAL A 312 -35.63 -9.48 -31.53
CA VAL A 312 -36.51 -10.42 -30.81
C VAL A 312 -37.56 -11.00 -31.76
N ALA A 313 -38.13 -10.22 -32.66
CA ALA A 313 -39.13 -10.68 -33.62
C ALA A 313 -38.61 -11.78 -34.58
N GLU A 314 -37.31 -11.78 -34.89
CA GLU A 314 -36.65 -12.80 -35.72
C GLU A 314 -36.41 -14.13 -34.97
N LYS A 315 -36.35 -14.10 -33.63
CA LYS A 315 -36.09 -15.29 -32.80
C LYS A 315 -37.35 -16.04 -32.37
N VAL A 316 -38.52 -15.42 -32.54
CA VAL A 316 -39.81 -15.86 -31.97
C VAL A 316 -40.79 -16.27 -33.05
#